data_AF-A0A5D9CHP0-F1
#
_entry.id   AF-A0A5D9CHP0-F1
#
_cell.length_a   1.000
_cell.length_b   1.000
_cell.length_c   1.000
_cell.angle_alpha   90.00
_cell.angle_beta   90.00
_cell.angle_gamma   90.00
#
_symmetry.space_group_name_H-M   'P 1'
#
loop_
_entity.id
_entity.type
_entity.pdbx_description
1 polymer ?
#
loop_
_entity_poly.entity_id
_entity_poly.type
_entity_poly.pdbx_seq_one_letter_code
_entity_poly.pdbx_strand_id
1 'polypeptide(L)' 'MTEQVMAAIDGSPVSEGVCDYAAWASQALDAPLTFLHVVDNHPQTAEADLSGNIGLGAREHLLEE' A
#
# COMPACT_ATOMS: atom_id res chain seq x y z
N MET A 1 -11.72 -4.24 -28.14
CA MET A 1 -10.93 -4.21 -26.91
C MET A 1 -9.46 -4.21 -27.34
N THR A 2 -8.63 -3.37 -26.74
CA THR A 2 -7.20 -3.31 -27.07
C THR A 2 -6.48 -4.35 -26.21
N GLU A 3 -5.75 -5.27 -26.83
CA GLU A 3 -4.89 -6.21 -26.12
C GLU A 3 -3.71 -5.43 -25.51
N GLN A 4 -3.38 -5.63 -24.23
CA GLN A 4 -2.23 -5.00 -23.57
C GLN A 4 -1.64 -5.91 -22.51
N VAL A 5 -0.33 -5.83 -22.32
CA VAL A 5 0.37 -6.45 -21.19
C VAL A 5 0.38 -5.45 -20.03
N MET A 6 -0.10 -5.86 -18.86
CA MET A 6 -0.08 -5.04 -17.65
C MET A 6 0.72 -5.75 -16.57
N ALA A 7 1.70 -5.05 -15.99
CA ALA A 7 2.60 -5.59 -14.99
C ALA A 7 2.55 -4.74 -13.71
N ALA A 8 2.14 -5.36 -12.60
CA ALA A 8 2.14 -4.72 -11.29
C ALA A 8 3.51 -4.90 -10.61
N ILE A 9 4.06 -3.81 -10.09
CA ILE A 9 5.33 -3.79 -9.36
C ILE A 9 5.11 -3.15 -8.00
N ASP A 10 5.90 -3.57 -7.01
CA ASP A 10 5.80 -3.13 -5.61
C ASP A 10 7.17 -2.73 -5.01
N GLY A 11 8.22 -2.72 -5.82
CA GLY A 11 9.58 -2.41 -5.38
C GLY A 11 10.29 -3.54 -4.62
N SER A 12 9.65 -4.70 -4.49
CA SER A 12 10.30 -5.90 -3.93
C SER A 12 11.42 -6.41 -4.85
N PRO A 13 12.34 -7.25 -4.34
CA PRO A 13 13.41 -7.84 -5.16
C PRO A 13 12.93 -8.65 -6.38
N VAL A 14 11.68 -9.13 -6.36
CA VAL A 14 11.11 -9.88 -7.50
C VAL A 14 10.58 -8.95 -8.60
N SER A 15 10.42 -7.65 -8.34
CA SER A 15 9.92 -6.67 -9.33
C SER A 15 10.79 -6.60 -10.58
N GLU A 16 12.11 -6.82 -10.46
CA GLU A 16 13.02 -6.87 -11.62
C GLU A 16 12.64 -8.02 -12.57
N GLY A 17 12.42 -9.22 -12.04
CA GLY A 17 11.95 -10.36 -12.84
C GLY A 17 10.59 -10.10 -13.49
N VAL A 18 9.67 -9.45 -12.77
CA VAL A 18 8.36 -9.05 -13.35
C VAL A 18 8.57 -8.11 -14.55
N CYS A 19 9.48 -7.14 -14.46
CA CYS A 19 9.81 -6.24 -15.56
C CYS A 19 10.35 -6.99 -16.78
N ASP A 20 11.28 -7.91 -16.58
CA ASP A 20 11.88 -8.69 -17.66
C ASP A 20 10.85 -9.54 -18.42
N TYR A 21 10.02 -10.29 -17.68
CA TYR A 21 9.00 -11.14 -18.28
C TYR A 21 7.89 -10.32 -18.95
N ALA A 22 7.53 -9.16 -18.39
CA ALA A 22 6.53 -8.29 -19.00
C ALA A 22 7.04 -7.67 -20.31
N ALA A 23 8.31 -7.26 -20.37
CA ALA A 23 8.95 -6.76 -21.58
C ALA A 23 9.05 -7.85 -22.67
N TRP A 24 9.37 -9.09 -22.28
CA TRP A 24 9.35 -10.23 -23.18
C TRP A 24 7.94 -10.51 -23.71
N ALA A 25 6.93 -10.55 -22.83
CA ALA A 25 5.54 -10.84 -23.21
C ALA A 25 4.97 -9.78 -24.16
N SER A 26 5.27 -8.50 -23.93
CA SER A 26 4.87 -7.40 -24.80
C SER A 26 5.38 -7.56 -26.23
N GLN A 27 6.65 -7.96 -26.37
CA GLN A 27 7.26 -8.23 -27.68
C GLN A 27 6.68 -9.50 -28.32
N ALA A 28 6.47 -10.56 -27.54
CA ALA A 28 5.95 -11.83 -28.04
C ALA A 28 4.49 -11.74 -28.51
N LEU A 29 3.70 -10.87 -27.90
CA LEU A 29 2.28 -10.67 -28.20
C LEU A 29 2.01 -9.50 -29.15
N ASP A 30 3.05 -8.73 -29.54
CA ASP A 30 2.92 -7.48 -30.27
C ASP A 30 1.87 -6.53 -29.64
N ALA A 31 1.92 -6.41 -28.32
CA ALA A 31 0.95 -5.69 -27.52
C ALA A 31 1.64 -4.65 -26.60
N PRO A 32 1.05 -3.45 -26.41
CA PRO A 32 1.62 -2.42 -25.57
C PRO A 32 1.78 -2.87 -24.11
N LEU A 33 2.85 -2.41 -23.46
CA LEU A 33 3.18 -2.70 -22.06
C LEU A 33 2.89 -1.50 -21.17
N THR A 34 2.18 -1.72 -20.06
CA THR A 34 1.99 -0.75 -19.00
C THR A 34 2.45 -1.31 -17.66
N PHE A 35 3.29 -0.55 -16.95
CA PHE A 35 3.66 -0.82 -15.57
C PHE A 35 2.73 -0.07 -14.60
N LEU A 36 2.35 -0.74 -13.51
CA LEU A 36 1.52 -0.19 -12.45
C LEU A 36 2.22 -0.38 -11.10
N HIS A 37 2.46 0.71 -10.38
CA HIS A 37 2.87 0.69 -8.98
C HIS A 37 1.77 1.32 -8.14
N VAL A 38 1.19 0.56 -7.23
CA VAL A 38 0.15 1.07 -6.32
C VAL A 38 0.83 1.58 -5.05
N VAL A 39 0.78 2.89 -4.85
CA VAL A 39 1.21 3.51 -3.60
C VAL A 39 0.03 3.50 -2.64
N ASP A 40 0.16 2.78 -1.53
CA ASP A 40 -0.83 2.88 -0.45
C ASP A 40 -0.64 4.21 0.26
N ASN A 41 -1.59 5.12 0.06
CA ASN A 41 -1.64 6.43 0.72
C ASN A 41 -2.67 6.42 1.86
N HIS A 42 -2.89 5.29 2.51
CA HIS A 42 -3.65 5.31 3.76
C HIS A 42 -2.92 6.26 4.72
N PRO A 43 -3.58 7.34 5.20
CA PRO A 43 -3.07 7.99 6.39
C PRO A 43 -2.98 6.87 7.43
N GLN A 44 -1.81 6.68 8.06
CA GLN A 44 -1.76 5.94 9.32
C GLN A 44 -2.94 6.47 10.11
N THR A 45 -3.91 5.60 10.39
CA THR A 45 -5.06 5.91 11.22
C THR A 45 -4.50 6.72 12.37
N ALA A 46 -4.85 8.01 12.44
CA ALA A 46 -4.41 8.84 13.54
C ALA A 46 -4.69 8.02 14.79
N GLU A 47 -3.67 7.77 15.61
CA GLU A 47 -3.85 7.06 16.87
C GLU A 47 -5.11 7.62 17.49
N ALA A 48 -6.11 6.76 17.73
CA ALA A 48 -7.38 7.23 18.21
C ALA A 48 -7.09 8.07 19.44
N ASP A 49 -7.46 9.36 19.41
CA ASP A 49 -7.22 10.24 20.52
C ASP A 49 -8.10 9.78 21.69
N LEU A 50 -7.52 8.93 22.54
CA LEU A 50 -8.18 8.37 23.72
C LEU A 50 -8.25 9.39 24.86
N SER A 51 -7.75 10.62 24.68
CA SER A 51 -7.81 11.66 25.71
C SER A 51 -9.25 12.09 26.06
N GLY A 52 -10.24 11.68 25.26
CA GLY A 52 -11.66 11.92 25.50
C GLY A 52 -12.39 10.87 26.34
N ASN A 53 -11.78 9.71 26.64
CA ASN A 53 -12.42 8.62 27.40
C ASN A 53 -12.10 8.61 28.89
N ILE A 54 -11.51 9.69 29.40
CA ILE A 54 -11.30 9.87 30.83
C ILE A 54 -12.53 10.60 31.38
N GLY A 55 -13.59 9.82 31.62
CA GLY A 55 -14.78 10.29 32.32
C GLY A 55 -14.38 10.98 33.64
N LEU A 56 -15.16 12.01 33.99
CA LEU A 56 -15.08 12.81 35.21
C LEU A 56 -15.00 11.89 36.45
N GLY A 57 -13.80 11.46 36.84
CA GLY A 57 -13.58 10.47 37.91
C GLY A 57 -12.27 9.68 37.87
N ALA A 58 -11.49 9.69 36.77
CA ALA A 58 -10.20 8.98 36.76
C ALA A 58 -9.06 9.75 37.46
N ARG A 59 -9.28 11.03 37.80
CA ARG A 59 -8.29 11.85 38.49
C ARG A 59 -8.16 11.44 39.96
N GLU A 60 -9.21 10.93 40.59
CA GLU A 60 -9.14 10.47 41.97
C GLU A 60 -8.35 9.15 42.14
N HIS A 61 -8.26 8.29 41.11
CA HIS A 61 -7.60 6.99 41.24
C HIS A 61 -6.06 7.05 41.12
N LEU A 62 -5.50 8.10 40.52
CA LEU A 62 -4.04 8.27 40.33
C LEU A 62 -3.35 9.05 41.46
N LEU A 63 -4.08 9.51 42.47
CA LEU A 63 -3.54 10.26 43.62
C LEU A 63 -3.35 9.39 44.88
N GLU A 64 -3.63 8.09 44.80
CA GLU A 64 -3.41 7.12 45.88
C GLU A 64 -2.24 6.15 45.63
N GLU A 65 -1.46 6.35 44.55
CA GLU A 65 -0.13 5.72 44.37
C GLU A 65 1.02 6.73 44.51
#